data_AF-A0A0N4W701-F1
#
_entry.id   AF-A0A0N4W701-F1
#
_cell.length_a   1.000
_cell.length_b   1.000
_cell.length_c   1.000
_cell.angle_alpha   90.00
_cell.angle_beta   90.00
_cell.angle_gamma   90.00
#
_symmetry.space_group_name_H-M   'P 1'
#
loop_
_entity.id
_entity.type
_entity.pdbx_description
1 polymer ?
#
loop_
_entity_poly.entity_id
_entity_poly.type
_entity_poly.pdbx_seq_one_letter_code
_entity_poly.pdbx_strand_id
1 'polypeptide(L)'
;LLVARVGSYWCSLYVVLYHNVHTGGWLIGLILRRIQEVLSSSSQSDVLSHKEELRLYHALAHLYVHERKFDSAIKIYTNLGDQQVFAVIDKYQLFDHVKEQISELMLINSDRTLRLLLDNEDSVPAALVMTTMARQPKVQMAYLTKLLSKNEGAEFADQAVRLYAEYDRKKLMPFLRKNESYQINRALEVCRQKNFVEEMILLLGKSGNHADALDLMIRKYNQLDKAVEYCQEHDDPDLWTRLIDEVMKTPTHVAQLLHHAGSNVDPLRVIQKIPSTMSVPGLRNALVDVLRNYEAHVELQQGCRESTRGDVRELLVIYLRTQALAIPVAARCSSCRWVSKNISSS
;
A
#
# COMPACT_ATOMS: atom_id res chain seq x y z
N LEU A 1 -56.39 -2.04 38.52
CA LEU A 1 -55.81 -3.35 38.13
C LEU A 1 -54.47 -3.27 37.39
N LEU A 2 -54.05 -2.12 36.84
CA LEU A 2 -52.72 -1.96 36.20
C LEU A 2 -51.60 -1.48 37.14
N VAL A 3 -51.90 -0.78 38.25
CA VAL A 3 -50.87 -0.28 39.19
C VAL A 3 -50.32 -1.37 40.13
N ALA A 4 -51.14 -2.38 40.47
CA ALA A 4 -50.72 -3.47 41.36
C ALA A 4 -49.85 -4.55 40.67
N ARG A 5 -49.84 -4.61 39.33
CA ARG A 5 -48.94 -5.53 38.60
C ARG A 5 -47.53 -4.96 38.45
N VAL A 6 -47.35 -3.64 38.41
CA VAL A 6 -46.02 -3.03 38.26
C VAL A 6 -45.19 -3.22 39.53
N GLY A 7 -45.77 -3.09 40.73
CA GLY A 7 -45.04 -3.27 42.00
C GLY A 7 -44.44 -4.68 42.22
N SER A 8 -45.13 -5.74 41.75
CA SER A 8 -44.67 -7.13 41.92
C SER A 8 -43.48 -7.47 41.00
N TYR A 9 -43.44 -6.91 39.79
CA TYR A 9 -42.29 -7.07 38.90
C TYR A 9 -41.06 -6.31 39.41
N TRP A 10 -41.25 -5.13 40.00
CA TRP A 10 -40.14 -4.35 40.58
C TRP A 10 -39.57 -5.02 41.83
N CYS A 11 -40.39 -5.64 42.67
CA CYS A 11 -39.92 -6.38 43.85
C CYS A 11 -39.20 -7.68 43.47
N SER A 12 -39.69 -8.39 42.45
CA SER A 12 -39.04 -9.61 41.94
C SER A 12 -37.70 -9.28 41.24
N LEU A 13 -37.63 -8.19 40.46
CA LEU A 13 -36.35 -7.72 39.91
C LEU A 13 -35.38 -7.27 41.00
N TYR A 14 -35.85 -6.56 42.04
CA TYR A 14 -34.99 -6.13 43.14
C TYR A 14 -34.42 -7.32 43.91
N VAL A 15 -35.23 -8.33 44.22
CA VAL A 15 -34.78 -9.55 44.90
C VAL A 15 -33.83 -10.35 44.01
N VAL A 16 -34.12 -10.50 42.72
CA VAL A 16 -33.21 -11.22 41.80
C VAL A 16 -31.88 -10.47 41.62
N LEU A 17 -31.89 -9.13 41.58
CA LEU A 17 -30.67 -8.32 41.51
C LEU A 17 -29.88 -8.36 42.83
N TYR A 18 -30.55 -8.18 43.98
CA TYR A 18 -29.90 -8.25 45.29
C TYR A 18 -29.33 -9.63 45.58
N HIS A 19 -30.07 -10.69 45.25
CA HIS A 19 -29.65 -12.06 45.49
C HIS A 19 -28.50 -12.45 44.56
N ASN A 20 -28.50 -12.02 43.29
CA ASN A 20 -27.37 -12.25 42.37
C ASN A 20 -26.09 -11.50 42.75
N VAL A 21 -26.21 -10.27 43.27
CA VAL A 21 -25.04 -9.49 43.72
C VAL A 21 -24.44 -10.09 44.98
N HIS A 22 -25.26 -10.57 45.93
CA HIS A 22 -24.76 -11.22 47.14
C HIS A 22 -24.20 -12.63 46.89
N THR A 23 -24.81 -13.41 45.99
CA THR A 23 -24.30 -14.76 45.64
C THR A 23 -23.03 -14.67 44.81
N GLY A 24 -22.94 -13.72 43.88
CA GLY A 24 -21.71 -13.42 43.13
C GLY A 24 -20.54 -13.09 44.05
N GLY A 25 -20.77 -12.21 45.03
CA GLY A 25 -19.71 -11.78 45.95
C GLY A 25 -19.26 -12.90 46.87
N TRP A 26 -20.18 -13.76 47.30
CA TRP A 26 -19.87 -14.96 48.07
C TRP A 26 -19.08 -16.01 47.28
N LEU A 27 -19.46 -16.26 46.02
CA LEU A 27 -18.74 -17.16 45.10
C LEU A 27 -17.32 -16.65 44.79
N ILE A 28 -17.16 -15.34 44.60
CA ILE A 28 -15.83 -14.72 44.42
C ILE A 28 -14.97 -14.92 45.67
N GLY A 29 -15.53 -14.69 46.86
CA GLY A 29 -14.84 -14.93 48.13
C GLY A 29 -14.42 -16.40 48.31
N LEU A 30 -15.28 -17.34 47.90
CA LEU A 30 -14.99 -18.78 47.94
C LEU A 30 -13.84 -19.16 46.99
N ILE A 31 -13.84 -18.62 45.77
CA ILE A 31 -12.79 -18.91 44.77
C ILE A 31 -11.47 -18.25 45.18
N LEU A 32 -11.46 -17.01 45.68
CA LEU A 32 -10.26 -16.35 46.19
C LEU A 32 -9.64 -17.12 47.36
N ARG A 33 -10.47 -17.61 48.29
CA ARG A 33 -10.02 -18.44 49.40
C ARG A 33 -9.40 -19.75 48.92
N ARG A 34 -10.00 -20.38 47.90
CA ARG A 34 -9.49 -21.61 47.31
C ARG A 34 -8.19 -21.40 46.54
N ILE A 35 -8.02 -20.26 45.86
CA ILE A 35 -6.75 -19.85 45.25
C ILE A 35 -5.66 -19.67 46.33
N GLN A 36 -5.99 -19.01 47.43
CA GLN A 36 -5.06 -18.78 48.55
C GLN A 36 -4.66 -20.08 49.26
N GLU A 37 -5.59 -21.03 49.39
CA GLU A 37 -5.33 -22.38 49.90
C GLU A 37 -4.41 -23.18 48.96
N VAL A 38 -4.64 -23.12 47.63
CA VAL A 38 -3.79 -23.78 46.63
C VAL A 38 -2.36 -23.22 46.66
N LEU A 39 -2.20 -21.89 46.72
CA LEU A 39 -0.89 -21.22 46.86
C LEU A 39 -0.13 -21.66 48.12
N SER A 40 -0.85 -21.87 49.24
CA SER A 40 -0.25 -22.34 50.50
C SER A 40 0.10 -23.84 50.54
N SER A 41 -0.42 -24.64 49.60
CA SER A 41 -0.24 -26.10 49.55
C SER A 41 0.83 -26.57 48.55
N SER A 42 1.59 -25.64 47.97
CA SER A 42 2.59 -25.80 46.91
C SER A 42 3.87 -26.52 47.35
N SER A 43 3.76 -27.71 47.93
CA SER A 43 4.91 -28.54 48.27
C SER A 43 5.09 -29.81 47.44
N GLN A 44 4.05 -30.46 46.88
CA GLN A 44 4.26 -31.73 46.13
C GLN A 44 3.13 -32.05 45.12
N SER A 45 3.11 -31.43 43.92
CA SER A 45 2.59 -32.01 42.64
C SER A 45 2.41 -30.93 41.55
N ASP A 46 3.51 -30.40 41.01
CA ASP A 46 3.54 -29.09 40.34
C ASP A 46 2.78 -28.96 39.00
N VAL A 47 2.40 -30.05 38.32
CA VAL A 47 1.81 -29.94 36.96
C VAL A 47 0.27 -29.98 36.95
N LEU A 48 -0.35 -30.69 37.88
CA LEU A 48 -1.82 -30.77 38.00
C LEU A 48 -2.40 -29.54 38.71
N SER A 49 -1.69 -29.05 39.73
CA SER A 49 -2.08 -27.86 40.49
C SER A 49 -2.15 -26.61 39.62
N HIS A 50 -1.20 -26.41 38.70
CA HIS A 50 -1.18 -25.23 37.83
C HIS A 50 -2.36 -25.19 36.84
N LYS A 51 -2.84 -26.34 36.35
CA LYS A 51 -4.05 -26.40 35.51
C LYS A 51 -5.32 -26.09 36.29
N GLU A 52 -5.38 -26.48 37.56
CA GLU A 52 -6.50 -26.18 38.44
C GLU A 52 -6.52 -24.70 38.83
N GLU A 53 -5.35 -24.14 39.12
CA GLU A 53 -5.14 -22.71 39.35
C GLU A 53 -5.61 -21.87 38.15
N LEU A 54 -5.19 -22.22 36.93
CA LEU A 54 -5.66 -21.58 35.71
C LEU A 54 -7.19 -21.62 35.57
N ARG A 55 -7.82 -22.77 35.85
CA ARG A 55 -9.29 -22.92 35.81
C ARG A 55 -10.00 -22.07 36.87
N LEU A 56 -9.43 -21.96 38.06
CA LEU A 56 -9.96 -21.12 39.13
C LEU A 56 -9.89 -19.65 38.76
N TYR A 57 -8.80 -19.19 38.16
CA TYR A 57 -8.68 -17.82 37.65
C TYR A 57 -9.65 -17.53 36.49
N HIS A 58 -9.87 -18.49 35.59
CA HIS A 58 -10.91 -18.37 34.55
C HIS A 58 -12.31 -18.22 35.16
N ALA A 59 -12.67 -19.09 36.12
CA ALA A 59 -13.97 -19.05 36.79
C ALA A 59 -14.15 -17.72 37.54
N LEU A 60 -13.10 -17.23 38.20
CA LEU A 60 -13.08 -15.95 38.87
C LEU A 60 -13.29 -14.78 37.90
N ALA A 61 -12.60 -14.81 36.75
CA ALA A 61 -12.74 -13.79 35.72
C ALA A 61 -14.16 -13.75 35.14
N HIS A 62 -14.77 -14.91 34.87
CA HIS A 62 -16.17 -15.01 34.43
C HIS A 62 -17.16 -14.43 35.46
N LEU A 63 -16.92 -14.68 36.75
CA LEU A 63 -17.75 -14.11 37.81
C LEU A 63 -17.57 -12.59 37.90
N TYR A 64 -16.35 -12.07 37.76
CA TYR A 64 -16.12 -10.62 37.74
C TYR A 64 -16.79 -9.92 36.56
N VAL A 65 -16.85 -10.56 35.38
CA VAL A 65 -17.63 -10.06 34.24
C VAL A 65 -19.12 -10.01 34.57
N HIS A 66 -19.65 -11.03 35.26
CA HIS A 66 -21.06 -11.06 35.67
C HIS A 66 -21.39 -10.00 36.73
N GLU A 67 -20.45 -9.71 37.64
CA GLU A 67 -20.58 -8.66 38.66
C GLU A 67 -20.34 -7.22 38.14
N ARG A 68 -20.02 -7.05 36.85
CA ARG A 68 -19.61 -5.76 36.26
C ARG A 68 -18.32 -5.16 36.84
N LYS A 69 -17.47 -5.97 37.46
CA LYS A 69 -16.14 -5.57 37.94
C LYS A 69 -15.11 -5.81 36.82
N PHE A 70 -15.20 -4.98 35.79
CA PHE A 70 -14.46 -5.18 34.55
C PHE A 70 -12.95 -4.99 34.68
N ASP A 71 -12.48 -4.03 35.50
CA ASP A 71 -11.05 -3.80 35.74
C ASP A 71 -10.31 -5.06 36.21
N SER A 72 -10.86 -5.69 37.25
CA SER A 72 -10.27 -6.90 37.84
C SER A 72 -10.39 -8.08 36.90
N ALA A 73 -11.51 -8.19 36.17
CA ALA A 73 -11.69 -9.23 35.17
C ALA A 73 -10.62 -9.13 34.07
N ILE A 74 -10.44 -7.94 33.47
CA ILE A 74 -9.48 -7.71 32.38
C ILE A 74 -8.06 -7.99 32.87
N LYS A 75 -7.66 -7.52 34.06
CA LYS A 75 -6.31 -7.81 34.60
C LYS A 75 -6.03 -9.31 34.74
N ILE A 76 -6.99 -10.08 35.27
CA ILE A 76 -6.82 -11.54 35.41
C ILE A 76 -6.71 -12.18 34.03
N TYR A 77 -7.61 -11.81 33.14
CA TYR A 77 -7.67 -12.29 31.77
C TYR A 77 -6.40 -11.98 30.95
N THR A 78 -5.81 -10.80 31.15
CA THR A 78 -4.55 -10.39 30.54
C THR A 78 -3.37 -11.19 31.11
N ASN A 79 -3.36 -11.42 32.43
CA ASN A 79 -2.34 -12.26 33.07
C ASN A 79 -2.41 -13.73 32.61
N LEU A 80 -3.61 -14.24 32.35
CA LEU A 80 -3.82 -15.59 31.83
C LEU A 80 -3.50 -15.71 30.33
N GLY A 81 -3.44 -14.59 29.61
CA GLY A 81 -3.21 -14.59 28.17
C GLY A 81 -4.40 -15.14 27.36
N ASP A 82 -5.62 -15.05 27.90
CA ASP A 82 -6.77 -15.64 27.25
C ASP A 82 -7.24 -14.86 26.02
N GLN A 83 -7.90 -15.53 25.08
CA GLN A 83 -8.49 -14.86 23.92
C GLN A 83 -9.92 -14.36 24.19
N GLN A 84 -10.52 -14.72 25.33
CA GLN A 84 -11.87 -14.34 25.68
C GLN A 84 -11.99 -12.86 26.08
N VAL A 85 -10.88 -12.24 26.48
CA VAL A 85 -10.79 -10.82 26.85
C VAL A 85 -11.32 -9.94 25.73
N PHE A 86 -10.95 -10.27 24.48
CA PHE A 86 -11.40 -9.56 23.29
C PHE A 86 -12.93 -9.56 23.16
N ALA A 87 -13.59 -10.70 23.39
CA ALA A 87 -15.04 -10.82 23.33
C ALA A 87 -15.75 -10.05 24.45
N VAL A 88 -15.13 -9.98 25.64
CA VAL A 88 -15.65 -9.18 26.76
C VAL A 88 -15.50 -7.68 26.48
N ILE A 89 -14.36 -7.26 25.93
CA ILE A 89 -14.11 -5.86 25.56
C ILE A 89 -15.11 -5.41 24.49
N ASP A 90 -15.30 -6.20 23.43
CA ASP A 90 -16.26 -5.88 22.36
C ASP A 90 -17.69 -5.74 22.88
N LYS A 91 -18.11 -6.68 23.74
CA LYS A 91 -19.49 -6.74 24.25
C LYS A 91 -19.84 -5.58 25.17
N TYR A 92 -18.88 -5.11 25.97
CA TYR A 92 -19.13 -4.09 27.00
C TYR A 92 -18.47 -2.73 26.70
N GLN A 93 -17.77 -2.60 25.57
CA GLN A 93 -17.15 -1.35 25.11
C GLN A 93 -16.17 -0.75 26.13
N LEU A 94 -15.39 -1.60 26.80
CA LEU A 94 -14.55 -1.25 27.96
C LEU A 94 -13.20 -0.62 27.57
N PHE A 95 -13.19 0.23 26.56
CA PHE A 95 -11.96 0.73 25.95
C PHE A 95 -11.17 1.68 26.84
N ASP A 96 -11.83 2.44 27.71
CA ASP A 96 -11.17 3.34 28.66
C ASP A 96 -10.22 2.61 29.61
N HIS A 97 -10.60 1.41 30.06
CA HIS A 97 -9.82 0.57 30.97
C HIS A 97 -8.70 -0.20 30.26
N VAL A 98 -8.81 -0.34 28.93
CA VAL A 98 -7.87 -1.10 28.10
C VAL A 98 -6.72 -0.21 27.60
N LYS A 99 -6.87 1.12 27.60
CA LYS A 99 -5.89 2.10 27.11
C LYS A 99 -4.47 1.89 27.65
N GLU A 100 -4.34 1.53 28.93
CA GLU A 100 -3.05 1.32 29.57
C GLU A 100 -2.47 -0.09 29.33
N GLN A 101 -3.33 -1.08 29.05
CA GLN A 101 -2.95 -2.49 28.89
C GLN A 101 -2.83 -2.94 27.43
N ILE A 102 -2.90 -2.01 26.46
CA ILE A 102 -2.82 -2.36 25.03
C ILE A 102 -1.52 -3.12 24.71
N SER A 103 -0.41 -2.78 25.36
CA SER A 103 0.87 -3.48 25.17
C SER A 103 0.80 -4.94 25.59
N GLU A 104 0.06 -5.26 26.66
CA GLU A 104 -0.12 -6.62 27.16
C GLU A 104 -1.08 -7.40 26.26
N LEU A 105 -2.19 -6.80 25.83
CA LEU A 105 -3.11 -7.41 24.87
C LEU A 105 -2.46 -7.74 23.53
N MET A 106 -1.54 -6.89 23.08
CA MET A 106 -0.76 -7.13 21.87
C MET A 106 0.18 -8.32 21.97
N LEU A 107 0.74 -8.59 23.16
CA LEU A 107 1.54 -9.80 23.41
C LEU A 107 0.68 -11.07 23.33
N ILE A 108 -0.60 -10.98 23.72
CA ILE A 108 -1.54 -12.10 23.67
C ILE A 108 -1.97 -12.38 22.23
N ASN A 109 -2.50 -11.37 21.53
CA ASN A 109 -2.94 -11.51 20.15
C ASN A 109 -2.88 -10.18 19.40
N SER A 110 -1.87 -10.04 18.53
CA SER A 110 -1.71 -8.85 17.70
C SER A 110 -2.89 -8.62 16.77
N ASP A 111 -3.41 -9.66 16.12
CA ASP A 111 -4.45 -9.49 15.10
C ASP A 111 -5.79 -9.07 15.65
N ARG A 112 -6.22 -9.66 16.77
CA ARG A 112 -7.47 -9.30 17.44
C ARG A 112 -7.36 -7.94 18.12
N THR A 113 -6.24 -7.64 18.78
CA THR A 113 -6.03 -6.32 19.38
C THR A 113 -6.07 -5.23 18.31
N LEU A 114 -5.44 -5.46 17.17
CA LEU A 114 -5.50 -4.53 16.05
C LEU A 114 -6.90 -4.32 15.50
N ARG A 115 -7.73 -5.37 15.41
CA ARG A 115 -9.13 -5.23 14.99
C ARG A 115 -9.91 -4.40 16.01
N LEU A 116 -9.78 -4.72 17.30
CA LEU A 116 -10.41 -3.93 18.37
C LEU A 116 -10.07 -2.45 18.31
N LEU A 117 -8.80 -2.11 18.09
CA LEU A 117 -8.35 -0.71 18.03
C LEU A 117 -8.88 0.01 16.79
N LEU A 118 -9.07 -0.70 15.68
CA LEU A 118 -9.56 -0.13 14.42
C LEU A 118 -11.09 -0.06 14.36
N ASP A 119 -11.79 -0.90 15.11
CA ASP A 119 -13.25 -0.90 15.16
C ASP A 119 -13.78 0.19 16.12
N ASN A 120 -12.90 0.80 16.93
CA ASN A 120 -13.25 1.75 17.98
C ASN A 120 -12.40 3.04 17.93
N GLU A 121 -12.27 3.64 16.75
CA GLU A 121 -11.53 4.91 16.56
C GLU A 121 -12.04 6.04 17.46
N ASP A 122 -13.36 6.11 17.70
CA ASP A 122 -13.99 7.15 18.52
C ASP A 122 -13.55 7.11 19.99
N SER A 123 -13.20 5.93 20.50
CA SER A 123 -12.85 5.74 21.91
C SER A 123 -11.33 5.79 22.15
N VAL A 124 -10.53 5.43 21.14
CA VAL A 124 -9.08 5.36 21.24
C VAL A 124 -8.45 6.07 20.04
N PRO A 125 -8.14 7.37 20.17
CA PRO A 125 -7.49 8.12 19.09
C PRO A 125 -6.15 7.50 18.71
N ALA A 126 -5.87 7.41 17.41
CA ALA A 126 -4.62 6.87 16.88
C ALA A 126 -3.38 7.54 17.49
N ALA A 127 -3.45 8.84 17.81
CA ALA A 127 -2.38 9.56 18.51
C ALA A 127 -2.00 8.93 19.87
N LEU A 128 -3.00 8.51 20.67
CA LEU A 128 -2.78 7.90 21.98
C LEU A 128 -2.18 6.49 21.86
N VAL A 129 -2.63 5.73 20.85
CA VAL A 129 -2.05 4.43 20.49
C VAL A 129 -0.58 4.60 20.09
N MET A 130 -0.27 5.63 19.30
CA MET A 130 1.08 5.90 18.83
C MET A 130 2.04 6.32 19.96
N THR A 131 1.56 7.06 20.96
CA THR A 131 2.37 7.41 22.13
C THR A 131 2.57 6.24 23.09
N THR A 132 1.54 5.44 23.33
CA THR A 132 1.63 4.28 24.25
C THR A 132 2.50 3.18 23.65
N MET A 133 2.45 2.98 22.33
CA MET A 133 3.21 1.96 21.61
C MET A 133 4.64 2.40 21.21
N ALA A 134 5.12 3.57 21.65
CA ALA A 134 6.46 4.05 21.30
C ALA A 134 7.60 3.09 21.70
N ARG A 135 7.38 2.24 22.72
CA ARG A 135 8.35 1.24 23.19
C ARG A 135 8.38 -0.04 22.34
N GLN A 136 7.40 -0.26 21.46
CA GLN A 136 7.25 -1.48 20.66
C GLN A 136 7.07 -1.15 19.16
N PRO A 137 8.16 -0.86 18.44
CA PRO A 137 8.10 -0.34 17.07
C PRO A 137 7.55 -1.37 16.05
N LYS A 138 7.74 -2.67 16.29
CA LYS A 138 7.17 -3.73 15.44
C LYS A 138 5.64 -3.77 15.49
N VAL A 139 5.08 -3.55 16.68
CA VAL A 139 3.64 -3.55 16.93
C VAL A 139 3.02 -2.26 16.40
N GLN A 140 3.69 -1.14 16.62
CA GLN A 140 3.34 0.16 16.04
C GLN A 140 3.28 0.09 14.51
N MET A 141 4.27 -0.55 13.87
CA MET A 141 4.26 -0.79 12.42
C MET A 141 3.05 -1.63 11.98
N ALA A 142 2.72 -2.70 12.70
CA ALA A 142 1.57 -3.55 12.35
C ALA A 142 0.24 -2.79 12.46
N TYR A 143 0.10 -1.93 13.47
CA TYR A 143 -1.06 -1.05 13.61
C TYR A 143 -1.16 -0.06 12.46
N LEU A 144 -0.09 0.69 12.19
CA LEU A 144 -0.03 1.61 11.06
C LEU A 144 -0.30 0.93 9.72
N THR A 145 0.22 -0.29 9.52
CA THR A 145 -0.03 -1.05 8.28
C THR A 145 -1.52 -1.27 8.05
N LYS A 146 -2.25 -1.68 9.10
CA LYS A 146 -3.69 -1.92 8.98
C LYS A 146 -4.48 -0.62 8.88
N LEU A 147 -4.10 0.40 9.64
CA LEU A 147 -4.75 1.71 9.63
C LEU A 147 -4.60 2.40 8.26
N LEU A 148 -3.38 2.44 7.73
CA LEU A 148 -3.10 2.98 6.38
C LEU A 148 -3.70 2.11 5.27
N SER A 149 -3.97 0.82 5.50
CA SER A 149 -4.68 -0.02 4.52
C SER A 149 -6.15 0.39 4.34
N LYS A 150 -6.76 1.00 5.37
CA LYS A 150 -8.10 1.61 5.33
C LYS A 150 -8.08 3.07 4.84
N ASN A 151 -6.91 3.61 4.46
CA ASN A 151 -6.67 5.01 4.12
C ASN A 151 -6.94 6.01 5.26
N GLU A 152 -6.94 5.55 6.50
CA GLU A 152 -7.07 6.39 7.70
C GLU A 152 -5.68 6.85 8.20
N GLY A 153 -5.61 7.87 9.06
CA GLY A 153 -4.39 8.31 9.76
C GLY A 153 -3.23 8.78 8.88
N ALA A 154 -3.55 9.56 7.85
CA ALA A 154 -2.58 10.24 6.97
C ALA A 154 -1.48 11.00 7.74
N GLU A 155 -1.80 11.55 8.92
CA GLU A 155 -0.86 12.28 9.78
C GLU A 155 0.33 11.44 10.27
N PHE A 156 0.18 10.12 10.37
CA PHE A 156 1.25 9.21 10.81
C PHE A 156 2.05 8.60 9.65
N ALA A 157 1.79 9.03 8.40
CA ALA A 157 2.45 8.46 7.23
C ALA A 157 3.98 8.63 7.27
N ASP A 158 4.47 9.79 7.74
CA ASP A 158 5.90 10.04 7.91
C ASP A 158 6.55 9.06 8.91
N GLN A 159 5.84 8.78 10.01
CA GLN A 159 6.31 7.84 11.03
C GLN A 159 6.26 6.39 10.53
N ALA A 160 5.25 6.05 9.72
CA ALA A 160 5.16 4.76 9.06
C ALA A 160 6.37 4.53 8.14
N VAL A 161 6.76 5.51 7.32
CA VAL A 161 7.94 5.41 6.45
C VAL A 161 9.21 5.13 7.25
N ARG A 162 9.42 5.82 8.37
CA ARG A 162 10.58 5.58 9.26
C ARG A 162 10.59 4.15 9.80
N LEU A 163 9.44 3.67 10.28
CA LEU A 163 9.31 2.32 10.83
C LEU A 163 9.49 1.24 9.75
N TYR A 164 8.88 1.38 8.58
CA TYR A 164 9.11 0.45 7.47
C TYR A 164 10.57 0.42 7.05
N ALA A 165 11.22 1.59 6.99
CA ALA A 165 12.62 1.66 6.65
C ALA A 165 13.53 0.95 7.68
N GLU A 166 13.12 0.86 8.95
CA GLU A 166 13.89 0.17 10.02
C GLU A 166 13.61 -1.33 10.08
N TYR A 167 12.35 -1.73 9.97
CA TYR A 167 11.94 -3.10 10.30
C TYR A 167 11.52 -3.93 9.09
N ASP A 168 11.04 -3.33 7.99
CA ASP A 168 10.53 -4.08 6.84
C ASP A 168 10.62 -3.30 5.51
N ARG A 169 11.77 -3.43 4.84
CA ARG A 169 12.01 -2.82 3.52
C ARG A 169 11.03 -3.30 2.45
N LYS A 170 10.58 -4.57 2.50
CA LYS A 170 9.74 -5.15 1.44
C LYS A 170 8.38 -4.47 1.37
N LYS A 171 7.85 -4.01 2.51
CA LYS A 171 6.57 -3.29 2.58
C LYS A 171 6.69 -1.81 2.23
N LEU A 172 7.89 -1.23 2.27
CA LEU A 172 8.12 0.17 1.99
C LEU A 172 7.79 0.52 0.53
N MET A 173 8.27 -0.26 -0.44
CA MET A 173 8.04 0.02 -1.87
C MET A 173 6.54 0.04 -2.26
N PRO A 174 5.73 -0.98 -1.92
CA PRO A 174 4.29 -0.95 -2.16
C PRO A 174 3.60 0.22 -1.47
N PHE A 175 4.01 0.54 -0.24
CA PHE A 175 3.48 1.65 0.54
C PHE A 175 3.73 3.00 -0.15
N LEU A 176 4.96 3.25 -0.60
CA LEU A 176 5.33 4.48 -1.29
C LEU A 176 4.61 4.65 -2.63
N ARG A 177 4.31 3.55 -3.34
CA ARG A 177 3.51 3.59 -4.57
C ARG A 177 2.05 3.92 -4.28
N LYS A 178 1.43 3.25 -3.31
CA LYS A 178 -0.02 3.34 -3.03
C LYS A 178 -0.42 4.64 -2.32
N ASN A 179 0.42 5.15 -1.42
CA ASN A 179 0.07 6.30 -0.60
C ASN A 179 0.70 7.60 -1.13
N GLU A 180 0.02 8.73 -0.87
CA GLU A 180 0.45 10.08 -1.28
C GLU A 180 0.49 11.07 -0.11
N SER A 181 0.08 10.65 1.09
CA SER A 181 -0.06 11.52 2.27
C SER A 181 1.24 11.82 3.03
N TYR A 182 2.38 11.25 2.62
CA TYR A 182 3.66 11.44 3.29
C TYR A 182 4.49 12.58 2.69
N GLN A 183 5.40 13.14 3.49
CA GLN A 183 6.33 14.15 3.04
C GLN A 183 7.50 13.53 2.27
N ILE A 184 7.55 13.74 0.96
CA ILE A 184 8.57 13.15 0.06
C ILE A 184 10.00 13.49 0.50
N ASN A 185 10.26 14.74 0.92
CA ASN A 185 11.59 15.17 1.35
C ASN A 185 12.09 14.40 2.59
N ARG A 186 11.22 14.20 3.59
CA ARG A 186 11.56 13.43 4.79
C ARG A 186 11.78 11.95 4.47
N ALA A 187 10.95 11.40 3.58
CA ALA A 187 11.12 10.03 3.11
C ALA A 187 12.46 9.85 2.38
N LEU A 188 12.85 10.81 1.54
CA LEU A 188 14.12 10.83 0.83
C LEU A 188 15.32 10.87 1.79
N GLU A 189 15.26 11.67 2.85
CA GLU A 189 16.33 11.72 3.87
C GLU A 189 16.53 10.37 4.55
N VAL A 190 15.44 9.72 4.98
CA VAL A 190 15.48 8.39 5.61
C VAL A 190 16.06 7.35 4.63
N CYS A 191 15.61 7.38 3.38
CA CYS A 191 16.11 6.46 2.35
C CYS A 191 17.59 6.74 2.00
N ARG A 192 18.02 8.00 2.03
CA ARG A 192 19.42 8.40 1.80
C ARG A 192 20.34 7.90 2.90
N GLN A 193 19.92 8.00 4.17
CA GLN A 193 20.69 7.49 5.31
C GLN A 193 20.89 5.97 5.23
N LYS A 194 19.88 5.24 4.72
CA LYS A 194 19.91 3.76 4.61
C LYS A 194 20.35 3.23 3.26
N ASN A 195 20.69 4.11 2.31
CA ASN A 195 21.04 3.76 0.93
C ASN A 195 19.98 2.92 0.19
N PHE A 196 18.70 3.25 0.37
CA PHE A 196 17.58 2.61 -0.35
C PHE A 196 17.37 3.25 -1.71
N VAL A 197 18.16 2.83 -2.70
CA VAL A 197 18.27 3.57 -3.97
C VAL A 197 17.07 3.40 -4.90
N GLU A 198 16.43 2.23 -4.95
CA GLU A 198 15.22 2.01 -5.76
C GLU A 198 14.05 2.84 -5.23
N GLU A 199 13.92 2.89 -3.90
CA GLU A 199 12.95 3.72 -3.20
C GLU A 199 13.24 5.22 -3.43
N MET A 200 14.51 5.64 -3.39
CA MET A 200 14.91 7.03 -3.68
C MET A 200 14.56 7.44 -5.10
N ILE A 201 14.80 6.58 -6.10
CA ILE A 201 14.45 6.82 -7.49
C ILE A 201 12.94 7.05 -7.63
N LEU A 202 12.14 6.17 -7.03
CA LEU A 202 10.68 6.29 -7.06
C LEU A 202 10.21 7.61 -6.43
N LEU A 203 10.77 7.96 -5.27
CA LEU A 203 10.46 9.20 -4.57
C LEU A 203 10.88 10.45 -5.37
N LEU A 204 12.04 10.42 -6.02
CA LEU A 204 12.52 11.50 -6.87
C LEU A 204 11.63 11.68 -8.10
N GLY A 205 11.22 10.58 -8.72
CA GLY A 205 10.25 10.60 -9.81
C GLY A 205 8.91 11.21 -9.39
N LYS A 206 8.39 10.86 -8.20
CA LYS A 206 7.18 11.49 -7.65
C LYS A 206 7.35 12.98 -7.33
N SER A 207 8.55 13.41 -6.95
CA SER A 207 8.84 14.82 -6.67
C SER A 207 9.05 15.69 -7.92
N GLY A 208 9.16 15.09 -9.10
CA GLY A 208 9.52 15.79 -10.34
C GLY A 208 11.02 16.05 -10.50
N ASN A 209 11.86 15.64 -9.54
CA ASN A 209 13.32 15.77 -9.60
C ASN A 209 13.95 14.60 -10.38
N HIS A 210 13.52 14.41 -11.63
CA HIS A 210 13.98 13.35 -12.52
C HIS A 210 15.49 13.42 -12.80
N ALA A 211 16.05 14.64 -12.81
CA ALA A 211 17.44 14.89 -13.09
C ALA A 211 18.38 14.31 -12.01
N ASP A 212 18.01 14.47 -10.73
CA ASP A 212 18.75 13.90 -9.61
C ASP A 212 18.56 12.38 -9.52
N ALA A 213 17.38 11.87 -9.92
CA ALA A 213 17.12 10.43 -10.00
C ALA A 213 18.06 9.76 -11.01
N LEU A 214 18.22 10.38 -12.18
CA LEU A 214 19.10 9.93 -13.24
C LEU A 214 20.57 9.93 -12.81
N ASP A 215 21.03 11.02 -12.20
CA ASP A 215 22.39 11.13 -11.66
C ASP A 215 22.65 10.02 -10.61
N LEU A 216 21.66 9.72 -9.77
CA LEU A 216 21.76 8.64 -8.78
C LEU A 216 21.85 7.24 -9.42
N MET A 217 21.07 6.98 -10.48
CA MET A 217 21.12 5.70 -11.21
C MET A 217 22.50 5.46 -11.83
N ILE A 218 23.02 6.46 -12.53
CA ILE A 218 24.28 6.35 -13.27
C ILE A 218 25.46 6.27 -12.30
N ARG A 219 25.54 7.18 -11.31
CA ARG A 219 26.71 7.28 -10.43
C ARG A 219 26.80 6.18 -9.37
N LYS A 220 25.67 5.68 -8.85
CA LYS A 220 25.70 4.67 -7.77
C LYS A 220 25.66 3.23 -8.26
N TYR A 221 24.95 2.93 -9.35
CA TYR A 221 24.68 1.54 -9.73
C TYR A 221 25.28 1.10 -11.06
N ASN A 222 25.81 2.01 -11.88
CA ASN A 222 26.30 1.66 -13.22
C ASN A 222 25.20 0.91 -14.04
N GLN A 223 23.93 1.14 -13.69
CA GLN A 223 22.75 0.50 -14.28
C GLN A 223 22.22 1.43 -15.36
N LEU A 224 22.92 1.44 -16.49
CA LEU A 224 22.52 2.23 -17.65
C LEU A 224 21.16 1.79 -18.20
N ASP A 225 20.89 0.48 -18.21
CA ASP A 225 19.66 -0.10 -18.76
C ASP A 225 18.41 0.47 -18.08
N LYS A 226 18.40 0.50 -16.74
CA LYS A 226 17.30 1.10 -15.96
C LYS A 226 17.19 2.61 -16.15
N ALA A 227 18.31 3.30 -16.34
CA ALA A 227 18.33 4.74 -16.63
C ALA A 227 17.73 5.05 -18.01
N VAL A 228 17.99 4.20 -18.99
CA VAL A 228 17.42 4.26 -20.33
C VAL A 228 15.91 3.99 -20.27
N GLU A 229 15.47 2.92 -19.60
CA GLU A 229 14.04 2.63 -19.37
C GLU A 229 13.33 3.82 -18.69
N TYR A 230 13.95 4.42 -17.68
CA TYR A 230 13.39 5.58 -17.00
C TYR A 230 13.23 6.80 -17.92
N CYS A 231 14.23 7.08 -18.77
CA CYS A 231 14.13 8.15 -19.75
C CYS A 231 13.08 7.86 -20.83
N GLN A 232 12.85 6.58 -21.15
CA GLN A 232 11.79 6.16 -22.08
C GLN A 232 10.39 6.30 -21.48
N GLU A 233 10.20 5.95 -20.20
CA GLU A 233 8.91 6.08 -19.51
C GLU A 233 8.45 7.56 -19.41
N HIS A 234 9.41 8.48 -19.28
CA HIS A 234 9.13 9.91 -19.11
C HIS A 234 9.19 10.73 -20.42
N ASP A 235 9.84 10.24 -21.48
CA ASP A 235 9.96 10.86 -22.82
C ASP A 235 10.42 12.34 -22.84
N ASP A 236 11.23 12.75 -21.85
CA ASP A 236 11.69 14.14 -21.74
C ASP A 236 13.05 14.35 -22.46
N PRO A 237 13.15 15.32 -23.41
CA PRO A 237 14.38 15.57 -24.16
C PRO A 237 15.52 16.11 -23.29
N ASP A 238 15.20 16.80 -22.20
CA ASP A 238 16.18 17.34 -21.24
C ASP A 238 16.82 16.22 -20.41
N LEU A 239 16.06 15.18 -20.06
CA LEU A 239 16.59 13.99 -19.38
C LEU A 239 17.54 13.22 -20.28
N TRP A 240 17.19 13.05 -21.56
CA TRP A 240 18.09 12.45 -22.55
C TRP A 240 19.39 13.25 -22.71
N THR A 241 19.29 14.58 -22.73
CA THR A 241 20.46 15.45 -22.85
C THR A 241 21.38 15.27 -21.63
N ARG A 242 20.82 15.21 -20.43
CA ARG A 242 21.57 14.99 -19.18
C ARG A 242 22.14 13.58 -19.07
N LEU A 243 21.41 12.55 -19.51
CA LEU A 243 21.91 11.18 -19.61
C LEU A 243 23.14 11.14 -20.50
N ILE A 244 23.08 11.75 -21.68
CA ILE A 244 24.21 11.83 -22.60
C ILE A 244 25.38 12.55 -21.92
N ASP A 245 25.16 13.69 -21.28
CA ASP A 245 26.23 14.46 -20.64
C ASP A 245 26.90 13.71 -19.47
N GLU A 246 26.15 12.91 -18.70
CA GLU A 246 26.71 12.05 -17.65
C GLU A 246 27.42 10.81 -18.23
N VAL A 247 26.87 10.17 -19.27
CA VAL A 247 27.48 9.03 -19.96
C VAL A 247 28.81 9.41 -20.61
N MET A 248 28.92 10.63 -21.15
CA MET A 248 30.17 11.14 -21.75
C MET A 248 31.33 11.21 -20.75
N LYS A 249 31.06 11.26 -19.45
CA LYS A 249 32.10 11.20 -18.40
C LYS A 249 32.68 9.79 -18.23
N THR A 250 32.00 8.76 -18.73
CA THR A 250 32.33 7.34 -18.54
C THR A 250 32.31 6.57 -19.87
N PRO A 251 33.48 6.28 -20.50
CA PRO A 251 33.55 5.71 -21.85
C PRO A 251 32.90 4.32 -21.99
N THR A 252 32.85 3.53 -20.92
CA THR A 252 32.22 2.20 -20.89
C THR A 252 30.72 2.25 -21.15
N HIS A 253 30.05 3.30 -20.65
CA HIS A 253 28.61 3.47 -20.82
C HIS A 253 28.21 3.96 -22.21
N VAL A 254 29.13 4.60 -22.95
CA VAL A 254 28.84 5.09 -24.32
C VAL A 254 28.53 3.92 -25.25
N ALA A 255 29.32 2.84 -25.19
CA ALA A 255 29.09 1.66 -26.02
C ALA A 255 27.76 0.98 -25.69
N GLN A 256 27.43 0.84 -24.40
CA GLN A 256 26.15 0.29 -23.95
C GLN A 256 24.97 1.18 -24.38
N LEU A 257 25.09 2.51 -24.24
CA LEU A 257 24.05 3.45 -24.66
C LEU A 257 23.79 3.33 -26.16
N LEU A 258 24.83 3.18 -26.98
CA LEU A 258 24.70 3.05 -28.43
C LEU A 258 24.00 1.74 -28.84
N HIS A 259 24.23 0.64 -28.11
CA HIS A 259 23.47 -0.59 -28.33
C HIS A 259 21.97 -0.41 -28.03
N HIS A 260 21.62 0.34 -26.99
CA HIS A 260 20.23 0.66 -26.65
C HIS A 260 19.63 1.80 -27.48
N ALA A 261 20.47 2.67 -28.06
CA ALA A 261 20.04 3.83 -28.85
C ALA A 261 19.36 3.42 -30.16
N GLY A 262 19.73 2.28 -30.75
CA GLY A 262 19.17 1.80 -32.02
C GLY A 262 17.65 1.66 -32.06
N SER A 263 16.96 1.61 -30.92
CA SER A 263 15.50 1.50 -30.85
C SER A 263 14.78 2.76 -30.38
N ASN A 264 15.43 3.64 -29.59
CA ASN A 264 14.71 4.66 -28.81
C ASN A 264 15.37 6.05 -28.79
N VAL A 265 16.63 6.19 -29.22
CA VAL A 265 17.36 7.47 -29.15
C VAL A 265 17.98 7.76 -30.49
N ASP A 266 17.84 8.99 -30.98
CA ASP A 266 18.53 9.43 -32.19
C ASP A 266 20.04 9.18 -32.07
N PRO A 267 20.62 8.22 -32.82
CA PRO A 267 22.03 7.89 -32.71
C PRO A 267 22.90 9.10 -33.09
N LEU A 268 22.38 9.97 -33.96
CA LEU A 268 23.01 11.21 -34.38
C LEU A 268 23.25 12.18 -33.20
N ARG A 269 22.32 12.29 -32.26
CA ARG A 269 22.47 13.18 -31.08
C ARG A 269 23.58 12.69 -30.15
N VAL A 270 23.73 11.37 -30.04
CA VAL A 270 24.80 10.75 -29.27
C VAL A 270 26.14 10.94 -29.99
N ILE A 271 26.22 10.59 -31.27
CA ILE A 271 27.44 10.65 -32.08
C ILE A 271 27.99 12.07 -32.19
N GLN A 272 27.13 13.09 -32.38
CA GLN A 272 27.57 14.49 -32.47
C GLN A 272 28.20 15.02 -31.18
N LYS A 273 27.85 14.46 -30.02
CA LYS A 273 28.37 14.87 -28.72
C LYS A 273 29.62 14.12 -28.29
N ILE A 274 30.06 13.09 -29.01
CA ILE A 274 31.28 12.34 -28.66
C ILE A 274 32.52 13.19 -28.99
N PRO A 275 33.35 13.57 -28.00
CA PRO A 275 34.59 14.28 -28.28
C PRO A 275 35.59 13.37 -29.02
N SER A 276 36.23 13.92 -30.05
CA SER A 276 37.16 13.23 -30.95
C SER A 276 38.45 12.69 -30.28
N THR A 277 38.68 13.01 -29.01
CA THR A 277 39.82 12.56 -28.21
C THR A 277 39.52 11.34 -27.33
N MET A 278 38.28 10.84 -27.29
CA MET A 278 37.88 9.73 -26.43
C MET A 278 38.00 8.38 -27.15
N SER A 279 38.80 7.46 -26.60
CA SER A 279 38.84 6.07 -27.08
C SER A 279 37.69 5.29 -26.43
N VAL A 280 36.61 5.09 -27.19
CA VAL A 280 35.47 4.27 -26.76
C VAL A 280 35.70 2.82 -27.22
N PRO A 281 35.93 1.86 -26.31
CA PRO A 281 36.09 0.46 -26.68
C PRO A 281 34.79 -0.08 -27.28
N GLY A 282 34.88 -0.80 -28.40
CA GLY A 282 33.71 -1.43 -29.03
C GLY A 282 32.82 -0.50 -29.87
N LEU A 283 33.17 0.79 -30.01
CA LEU A 283 32.39 1.77 -30.77
C LEU A 283 32.10 1.33 -32.21
N ARG A 284 33.07 0.72 -32.89
CA ARG A 284 32.89 0.21 -34.26
C ARG A 284 31.75 -0.81 -34.35
N ASN A 285 31.69 -1.76 -33.42
CA ASN A 285 30.67 -2.80 -33.43
C ASN A 285 29.29 -2.20 -33.12
N ALA A 286 29.22 -1.33 -32.11
CA ALA A 286 28.00 -0.61 -31.78
C ALA A 286 27.48 0.25 -32.96
N LEU A 287 28.37 0.92 -33.70
CA LEU A 287 27.98 1.69 -34.89
C LEU A 287 27.49 0.80 -36.03
N VAL A 288 28.11 -0.36 -36.26
CA VAL A 288 27.64 -1.33 -37.27
C VAL A 288 26.25 -1.84 -36.91
N ASP A 289 26.01 -2.15 -35.64
CA ASP A 289 24.69 -2.61 -35.17
C ASP A 289 23.63 -1.51 -35.31
N VAL A 290 23.95 -0.27 -34.95
CA VAL A 290 23.07 0.89 -35.15
C VAL A 290 22.74 1.11 -36.63
N LEU A 291 23.73 1.02 -37.52
CA LEU A 291 23.52 1.18 -38.96
C LEU A 291 22.62 0.08 -39.53
N ARG A 292 22.83 -1.18 -39.11
CA ARG A 292 21.96 -2.30 -39.51
C ARG A 292 20.53 -2.14 -39.01
N ASN A 293 20.36 -1.69 -37.77
CA ASN A 293 19.03 -1.42 -37.20
C ASN A 293 18.35 -0.27 -37.95
N TYR A 294 19.09 0.78 -38.31
CA TYR A 294 18.56 1.90 -39.09
C TYR A 294 18.18 1.48 -40.51
N GLU A 295 19.00 0.66 -41.17
CA GLU A 295 18.70 0.08 -42.49
C GLU A 295 17.38 -0.72 -42.44
N ALA A 296 17.24 -1.62 -41.46
CA ALA A 296 16.01 -2.38 -41.25
C ALA A 296 14.80 -1.46 -40.96
N HIS A 297 14.99 -0.39 -40.17
CA HIS A 297 13.93 0.60 -39.93
C HIS A 297 13.48 1.32 -41.20
N VAL A 298 14.42 1.71 -42.07
CA VAL A 298 14.11 2.37 -43.35
C VAL A 298 13.38 1.41 -44.29
N GLU A 299 13.81 0.16 -44.38
CA GLU A 299 13.12 -0.88 -45.17
C GLU A 299 11.69 -1.11 -44.68
N LEU A 300 11.49 -1.20 -43.36
CA LEU A 300 10.15 -1.33 -42.76
C LEU A 300 9.28 -0.11 -43.06
N GLN A 301 9.81 1.11 -42.93
CA GLN A 301 9.07 2.32 -43.25
C GLN A 301 8.69 2.38 -44.73
N GLN A 302 9.58 1.96 -45.63
CA GLN A 302 9.29 1.86 -47.07
C GLN A 302 8.19 0.84 -47.32
N GLY A 303 8.27 -0.36 -46.74
CA GLY A 303 7.25 -1.40 -46.86
C GLY A 303 5.87 -0.94 -46.35
N CYS A 304 5.81 -0.31 -45.17
CA CYS A 304 4.57 0.26 -44.64
C CYS A 304 4.01 1.36 -45.55
N ARG A 305 4.88 2.22 -46.10
CA ARG A 305 4.46 3.29 -47.03
C ARG A 305 3.93 2.73 -48.35
N GLU A 306 4.54 1.68 -48.87
CA GLU A 306 4.09 1.02 -50.08
C GLU A 306 2.76 0.29 -49.88
N SER A 307 2.59 -0.42 -48.76
CA SER A 307 1.34 -1.09 -48.40
C SER A 307 0.21 -0.07 -48.24
N THR A 308 0.41 0.97 -47.43
CA THR A 308 -0.61 2.02 -47.22
C THR A 308 -0.95 2.75 -48.52
N ARG A 309 0.05 3.01 -49.39
CA ARG A 309 -0.21 3.55 -50.72
C ARG A 309 -1.00 2.60 -51.61
N GLY A 310 -0.73 1.29 -51.51
CA GLY A 310 -1.50 0.24 -52.18
C GLY A 310 -2.95 0.23 -51.73
N ASP A 311 -3.18 0.22 -50.41
CA ASP A 311 -4.52 0.21 -49.80
C ASP A 311 -5.32 1.47 -50.18
N VAL A 312 -4.69 2.65 -50.11
CA VAL A 312 -5.33 3.91 -50.53
C VAL A 312 -5.73 3.86 -52.00
N ARG A 313 -4.88 3.29 -52.87
CA ARG A 313 -5.18 3.15 -54.30
C ARG A 313 -6.33 2.18 -54.53
N GLU A 314 -6.37 1.05 -53.84
CA GLU A 314 -7.45 0.07 -53.95
C GLU A 314 -8.78 0.65 -53.47
N LEU A 315 -8.80 1.29 -52.29
CA LEU A 315 -9.97 1.96 -51.75
C LEU A 315 -10.47 3.07 -52.68
N LEU A 316 -9.57 3.85 -53.29
CA LEU A 316 -9.92 4.86 -54.27
C LEU A 316 -10.58 4.25 -55.51
N VAL A 317 -10.05 3.13 -56.03
CA VAL A 317 -10.64 2.43 -57.18
C VAL A 317 -12.03 1.89 -56.83
N ILE A 318 -12.22 1.33 -55.64
CA ILE A 318 -13.52 0.87 -55.17
C ILE A 318 -14.51 2.04 -55.07
N TYR A 319 -14.09 3.17 -54.48
CA TYR A 319 -14.90 4.38 -54.35
C TYR A 319 -15.34 4.94 -55.72
N LEU A 320 -14.41 5.04 -56.68
CA LEU A 320 -14.75 5.53 -58.01
C LEU A 320 -15.71 4.59 -58.75
N ARG A 321 -15.57 3.26 -58.56
CA ARG A 321 -16.49 2.27 -59.14
C ARG A 321 -17.89 2.36 -58.52
N THR A 322 -18.01 2.49 -57.21
CA THR A 322 -19.31 2.63 -56.54
C THR A 322 -19.98 3.95 -56.91
N GLN A 323 -19.21 5.04 -57.07
CA GLN A 323 -19.72 6.31 -57.56
C GLN A 323 -20.17 6.23 -59.03
N ALA A 324 -19.45 5.50 -59.89
CA ALA A 324 -19.86 5.29 -61.29
C ALA A 324 -21.14 4.45 -61.42
N LEU A 325 -21.42 3.58 -60.45
CA LEU A 325 -22.66 2.81 -60.35
C LEU A 325 -23.77 3.57 -59.59
N ALA A 326 -23.48 4.74 -59.03
CA ALA A 326 -24.45 5.54 -58.32
C ALA A 326 -25.45 6.14 -59.31
N ILE A 327 -26.71 5.72 -59.21
CA ILE A 327 -27.79 6.30 -59.98
C ILE A 327 -28.17 7.62 -59.29
N PRO A 328 -28.14 8.77 -60.00
CA PRO A 328 -28.63 10.01 -59.43
C PRO A 328 -30.14 9.88 -59.21
N VAL A 329 -30.55 9.69 -57.96
CA VAL A 329 -31.96 9.75 -57.59
C VAL A 329 -32.37 11.21 -57.63
N ALA A 330 -32.84 11.67 -58.79
CA ALA A 330 -33.61 12.91 -58.87
C ALA A 330 -34.95 12.66 -58.19
N ALA A 331 -34.98 12.77 -56.86
CA ALA A 331 -36.20 12.70 -56.09
C ALA A 331 -37.06 13.93 -56.42
N ARG A 332 -37.88 13.84 -57.48
CA ARG A 332 -39.00 14.75 -57.66
C ARG A 332 -40.10 14.30 -56.70
N CYS A 333 -40.32 15.08 -55.65
CA CYS A 333 -41.46 14.88 -54.78
C CYS A 333 -42.76 15.11 -55.58
N SER A 334 -43.63 14.10 -55.62
CA SER A 334 -44.88 14.10 -56.38
C SER A 334 -45.90 15.14 -55.90
N SER A 335 -45.73 15.70 -54.70
CA SER A 335 -46.61 16.75 -54.16
C SER A 335 -46.13 18.19 -54.40
N CYS A 336 -44.83 18.44 -54.61
CA CYS A 336 -44.32 19.82 -54.71
C CYS A 336 -43.44 20.13 -55.94
N ARG A 337 -43.19 19.16 -56.84
CA ARG A 337 -42.42 19.30 -58.10
C ARG A 337 -41.00 19.89 -57.99
N TRP A 338 -40.49 20.15 -56.79
CA TRP A 338 -39.13 20.64 -56.60
C TRP A 338 -38.11 19.50 -56.74
N VAL A 339 -37.02 19.77 -57.48
CA VAL A 339 -35.90 18.85 -57.66
C VAL A 339 -34.84 19.18 -56.62
N SER A 340 -34.56 18.28 -55.68
CA SER A 340 -33.35 18.41 -54.87
C SER A 340 -32.14 18.12 -55.76
N LYS A 341 -31.30 19.13 -56.01
CA LYS A 341 -29.98 18.91 -56.60
C LYS A 341 -29.13 18.20 -55.54
N ASN A 342 -28.79 16.93 -55.78
CA ASN A 342 -27.73 16.27 -55.04
C ASN A 342 -26.42 17.03 -55.30
N ILE A 343 -25.86 17.60 -54.23
CA ILE A 343 -24.51 18.14 -54.20
C ILE A 343 -23.58 16.93 -54.11
N SER A 344 -23.16 16.45 -55.26
CA SER A 344 -22.00 15.56 -55.39
C SER A 344 -21.16 16.05 -56.57
N SER A 345 -20.38 17.11 -56.34
CA SER A 345 -19.19 17.45 -57.13
C SER A 345 -18.51 18.68 -56.55
N SER A 346 -17.49 18.43 -55.72
CA SER A 346 -16.32 19.28 -55.56
C SER A 346 -15.27 18.48 -54.80
#